data_AF-A0A426CIJ6-F1
#
_entry.id   AF-A0A426CIJ6-F1
#
_cell.length_a   1.000
_cell.length_b   1.000
_cell.length_c   1.000
_cell.angle_alpha   90.00
_cell.angle_beta   90.00
_cell.angle_gamma   90.00
#
_symmetry.space_group_name_H-M   'P 1'
#
loop_
_entity.id
_entity.type
_entity.pdbx_description
1 polymer ?
#
loop_
_entity_poly.entity_id
_entity_poly.type
_entity_poly.pdbx_seq_one_letter_code
_entity_poly.pdbx_strand_id
1 'polypeptide(L)'
;MFDGVWEPQGAEFSGQAVPAPEHRMHIAAGRYAVTHADGSRDEGRIDIMAGTMAHEADIVCETGAGAGRTLRAILRCRGNLLQLCYHAEENAGRPSTFATGRGSLAVLVRYRRVTE
;
A
#
# COMPACT_ATOMS: atom_id res chain seq x y z
N MET A 1 -8.33 9.33 -8.59
CA MET A 1 -9.03 8.04 -8.70
C MET A 1 -8.01 6.92 -8.47
N PHE A 2 -8.17 6.12 -7.43
CA PHE A 2 -7.24 5.05 -7.04
C PHE A 2 -7.52 3.72 -7.74
N ASP A 3 -8.73 3.55 -8.26
CA ASP A 3 -9.15 2.35 -8.95
C ASP A 3 -8.24 2.03 -10.16
N GLY A 4 -7.95 0.74 -10.32
CA GLY A 4 -7.08 0.20 -11.35
C GLY A 4 -6.18 -0.92 -10.84
N VAL A 5 -5.38 -1.47 -11.77
CA VAL A 5 -4.36 -2.47 -11.48
C VAL A 5 -3.01 -1.77 -11.36
N TRP A 6 -2.26 -2.13 -10.32
CA TRP A 6 -1.03 -1.46 -9.90
C TRP A 6 0.09 -2.48 -9.72
N GLU A 7 1.24 -2.17 -10.30
CA GLU A 7 2.46 -2.97 -10.17
C GLU A 7 3.52 -2.18 -9.39
N PRO A 8 4.15 -2.77 -8.35
CA PRO A 8 5.27 -2.18 -7.66
C PRO A 8 6.41 -1.84 -8.63
N GLN A 9 7.03 -0.69 -8.44
CA GLN A 9 8.22 -0.24 -9.17
C GLN A 9 9.43 -0.13 -8.24
N GLY A 10 9.19 -0.13 -6.93
CA GLY A 10 10.22 -0.08 -5.91
C GLY A 10 9.60 0.09 -4.54
N ALA A 11 10.36 -0.27 -3.51
CA ALA A 11 9.95 -0.08 -2.13
C ALA A 11 11.11 0.47 -1.28
N GLU A 12 10.75 1.04 -0.15
CA GLU A 12 11.68 1.36 0.92
C GLU A 12 11.21 0.72 2.22
N PHE A 13 12.18 0.26 3.01
CA PHE A 13 11.97 -0.31 4.32
C PHE A 13 13.12 0.12 5.24
N SER A 14 12.80 0.59 6.45
CA SER A 14 13.80 1.02 7.45
C SER A 14 14.82 2.04 6.91
N GLY A 15 14.37 2.95 6.04
CA GLY A 15 15.20 3.99 5.43
C GLY A 15 16.11 3.50 4.31
N GLN A 16 15.91 2.29 3.80
CA GLN A 16 16.70 1.71 2.71
C GLN A 16 15.80 1.33 1.54
N ALA A 17 16.27 1.57 0.31
CA ALA A 17 15.63 1.04 -0.88
C ALA A 17 15.75 -0.49 -0.89
N VAL A 18 14.65 -1.18 -1.17
CA VAL A 18 14.59 -2.63 -1.32
C VAL A 18 14.02 -2.99 -2.69
N PRO A 19 14.30 -4.19 -3.22
CA PRO A 19 13.68 -4.66 -4.46
C PRO A 19 12.16 -4.49 -4.43
N ALA A 20 11.59 -4.15 -5.58
CA ALA A 20 10.15 -4.07 -5.72
C ALA A 20 9.55 -5.47 -5.41
N PRO A 21 8.51 -5.56 -4.58
CA PRO A 21 7.86 -6.84 -4.37
C PRO A 21 7.19 -7.31 -5.67
N GLU A 22 7.22 -8.62 -5.91
CA GLU A 22 6.64 -9.22 -7.11
C GLU A 22 5.17 -9.56 -6.86
N HIS A 23 4.31 -8.55 -7.03
CA HIS A 23 2.87 -8.72 -6.90
C HIS A 23 2.08 -7.75 -7.78
N ARG A 24 0.79 -8.03 -7.99
CA ARG A 24 -0.16 -7.11 -8.60
C ARG A 24 -1.23 -6.72 -7.60
N MET A 25 -1.52 -5.43 -7.51
CA MET A 25 -2.57 -4.90 -6.64
C MET A 25 -3.72 -4.34 -7.48
N HIS A 26 -4.92 -4.88 -7.32
CA HIS A 26 -6.14 -4.36 -7.91
C HIS A 26 -6.91 -3.58 -6.85
N ILE A 27 -7.23 -2.32 -7.11
CA ILE A 27 -8.14 -1.51 -6.31
C ILE A 27 -9.40 -1.25 -7.15
N ALA A 28 -10.58 -1.57 -6.59
CA ALA A 28 -11.86 -1.29 -7.24
C ALA A 28 -12.96 -1.15 -6.19
N ALA A 29 -13.78 -0.10 -6.30
CA ALA A 29 -14.96 0.09 -5.46
C ALA A 29 -14.70 -0.06 -3.94
N GLY A 30 -13.60 0.53 -3.45
CA GLY A 30 -13.22 0.47 -2.03
C GLY A 30 -12.69 -0.89 -1.55
N ARG A 31 -12.45 -1.83 -2.46
CA ARG A 31 -11.78 -3.11 -2.18
C ARG A 31 -10.40 -3.14 -2.77
N TYR A 32 -9.52 -3.93 -2.16
CA TYR A 32 -8.23 -4.26 -2.73
C TYR A 32 -8.06 -5.78 -2.83
N ALA A 33 -7.26 -6.20 -3.79
CA ALA A 33 -6.73 -7.56 -3.89
C ALA A 33 -5.27 -7.49 -4.31
N VAL A 34 -4.40 -8.17 -3.58
CA VAL A 34 -2.98 -8.36 -3.93
C VAL A 34 -2.79 -9.81 -4.33
N THR A 35 -2.23 -10.03 -5.52
CA THR A 35 -1.81 -11.36 -6.00
C THR A 35 -0.30 -11.39 -6.06
N HIS A 36 0.31 -12.29 -5.30
CA HIS A 36 1.75 -12.47 -5.22
C HIS A 36 2.25 -13.44 -6.30
N ALA A 37 3.55 -13.44 -6.58
CA ALA A 37 4.17 -14.31 -7.57
C ALA A 37 3.99 -15.82 -7.29
N ASP A 38 3.85 -16.22 -6.02
CA ASP A 38 3.59 -17.60 -5.61
C ASP A 38 2.11 -18.01 -5.76
N GLY A 39 1.25 -17.11 -6.25
CA GLY A 39 -0.18 -17.33 -6.43
C GLY A 39 -1.01 -17.09 -5.17
N SER A 40 -0.38 -16.79 -4.02
CA SER A 40 -1.10 -16.39 -2.82
C SER A 40 -1.80 -15.04 -3.01
N ARG A 41 -2.89 -14.83 -2.26
CA ARG A 41 -3.74 -13.66 -2.40
C ARG A 41 -4.09 -13.07 -1.04
N ASP A 42 -3.95 -11.76 -0.93
CA ASP A 42 -4.49 -10.97 0.18
C ASP A 42 -5.64 -10.11 -0.33
N GLU A 43 -6.74 -10.05 0.41
CA GLU A 43 -7.91 -9.25 0.02
C GLU A 43 -8.49 -8.51 1.22
N GLY A 44 -9.17 -7.41 0.91
CA GLY A 44 -9.87 -6.67 1.93
C GLY A 44 -10.46 -5.37 1.43
N ARG A 45 -10.65 -4.44 2.37
CA ARG A 45 -11.20 -3.11 2.11
C ARG A 45 -10.14 -2.04 2.29
N ILE A 46 -10.29 -0.97 1.53
CA ILE A 46 -9.45 0.22 1.61
C ILE A 46 -10.35 1.44 1.80
N ASP A 47 -10.35 1.94 3.03
CA ASP A 47 -11.19 3.07 3.43
C ASP A 47 -10.35 4.35 3.30
N ILE A 48 -10.45 5.02 2.14
CA ILE A 48 -9.67 6.22 1.79
C ILE A 48 -10.37 7.48 2.26
N MET A 49 -9.69 8.26 3.10
CA MET A 49 -10.16 9.53 3.62
C MET A 49 -9.62 10.68 2.74
N ALA A 50 -10.48 11.66 2.45
CA ALA A 50 -10.11 12.78 1.57
C ALA A 50 -9.01 13.66 2.19
N GLY A 51 -8.00 14.00 1.39
CA GLY A 51 -6.93 14.92 1.76
C GLY A 51 -6.42 15.69 0.54
N THR A 52 -5.70 16.79 0.76
CA THR A 52 -5.29 17.73 -0.30
C THR A 52 -3.97 17.34 -0.97
N MET A 53 -2.99 16.87 -0.19
CA MET A 53 -1.66 16.47 -0.68
C MET A 53 -1.38 14.97 -0.52
N ALA A 54 -1.95 14.38 0.52
CA ALA A 54 -1.91 12.96 0.85
C ALA A 54 -3.29 12.58 1.38
N HIS A 55 -3.75 11.39 1.02
CA HIS A 55 -4.95 10.79 1.57
C HIS A 55 -4.56 9.87 2.70
N GLU A 56 -5.27 9.95 3.82
CA GLU A 56 -5.21 8.91 4.83
C GLU A 56 -6.01 7.70 4.36
N ALA A 57 -5.61 6.49 4.76
CA ALA A 57 -6.39 5.30 4.45
C ALA A 57 -6.21 4.18 5.47
N ASP A 58 -7.29 3.48 5.76
CA ASP A 58 -7.22 2.23 6.53
C ASP A 58 -7.36 1.04 5.58
N ILE A 59 -6.35 0.17 5.58
CA ILE A 59 -6.34 -1.06 4.80
C ILE A 59 -6.73 -2.18 5.76
N VAL A 60 -7.96 -2.66 5.63
CA VAL A 60 -8.51 -3.73 6.46
C VAL A 60 -8.29 -5.05 5.75
N CYS A 61 -7.35 -5.85 6.24
CA CYS A 61 -7.01 -7.15 5.68
C CYS A 61 -8.04 -8.20 6.12
N GLU A 62 -8.85 -8.69 5.17
CA GLU A 62 -9.92 -9.66 5.44
C GLU A 62 -9.44 -11.10 5.22
N THR A 63 -8.58 -11.33 4.22
CA THR A 63 -8.01 -12.63 3.88
C THR A 63 -6.52 -12.56 3.58
N GLY A 64 -5.85 -13.72 3.59
CA GLY A 64 -4.42 -13.85 3.30
C GLY A 64 -3.53 -13.72 4.53
N ALA A 65 -2.24 -13.50 4.33
CA ALA A 65 -1.23 -13.52 5.40
C ALA A 65 -1.44 -12.40 6.44
N GLY A 66 -2.08 -11.30 6.02
CA GLY A 66 -2.41 -10.17 6.86
C GLY A 66 -3.79 -10.23 7.53
N ALA A 67 -4.56 -11.30 7.36
CA ALA A 67 -5.98 -11.35 7.78
C ALA A 67 -6.20 -10.94 9.25
N GLY A 68 -7.25 -10.15 9.48
CA GLY A 68 -7.61 -9.60 10.80
C GLY A 68 -6.86 -8.32 11.18
N ARG A 69 -5.85 -7.90 10.40
CA ARG A 69 -5.08 -6.69 10.68
C ARG A 69 -5.67 -5.48 9.97
N THR A 70 -5.51 -4.31 10.58
CA THR A 70 -5.76 -3.02 9.93
C THR A 70 -4.44 -2.26 9.82
N LEU A 71 -4.02 -1.93 8.61
CA LEU A 71 -2.83 -1.11 8.36
C LEU A 71 -3.25 0.35 8.17
N ARG A 72 -2.76 1.22 9.05
CA ARG A 72 -2.96 2.66 8.92
C ARG A 72 -1.93 3.21 7.93
N ALA A 73 -2.43 3.74 6.82
CA ALA A 73 -1.61 4.18 5.70
C ALA A 73 -1.83 5.65 5.34
N ILE A 74 -0.90 6.18 4.56
CA ILE A 74 -1.13 7.34 3.69
C ILE A 74 -0.87 6.95 2.25
N LEU A 75 -1.61 7.57 1.34
CA LEU A 75 -1.52 7.31 -0.08
C LEU A 75 -1.69 8.56 -0.93
N ARG A 76 -0.99 8.56 -2.06
CA ARG A 76 -1.00 9.66 -3.02
C ARG A 76 -0.97 9.10 -4.42
N CYS A 77 -1.92 9.52 -5.24
CA CYS A 77 -1.99 9.19 -6.66
C CYS A 77 -1.65 10.44 -7.48
N ARG A 78 -0.73 10.33 -8.44
CA ARG A 78 -0.41 11.37 -9.42
C ARG A 78 -0.36 10.73 -10.81
N GLY A 79 -1.41 10.92 -11.61
CA GLY A 79 -1.55 10.24 -12.89
C GLY A 79 -1.55 8.72 -12.72
N ASN A 80 -0.58 8.04 -13.33
CA ASN A 80 -0.37 6.60 -13.26
C ASN A 80 0.61 6.16 -12.14
N LEU A 81 0.98 7.06 -11.22
CA LEU A 81 1.88 6.76 -10.11
C LEU A 81 1.10 6.76 -8.78
N LEU A 82 1.30 5.72 -7.99
CA LEU A 82 0.76 5.60 -6.64
C LEU A 82 1.90 5.42 -5.64
N GLN A 83 1.83 6.15 -4.54
CA GLN A 83 2.65 5.89 -3.35
C GLN A 83 1.75 5.44 -2.22
N LEU A 84 2.15 4.38 -1.53
CA LEU A 84 1.50 3.84 -0.36
C LEU A 84 2.53 3.72 0.75
N CYS A 85 2.29 4.34 1.89
CA CYS A 85 3.14 4.23 3.07
C CYS A 85 2.31 3.73 4.24
N TYR A 86 2.80 2.72 4.96
CA TYR A 86 2.16 2.17 6.17
C TYR A 86 3.24 1.63 7.12
N HIS A 87 2.85 1.33 8.35
CA HIS A 87 3.71 0.61 9.30
C HIS A 87 3.36 -0.88 9.30
N ALA A 88 4.37 -1.73 9.23
CA ALA A 88 4.20 -3.19 9.32
C ALA A 88 3.92 -3.68 10.74
N GLU A 89 4.11 -2.83 11.75
CA GLU A 89 3.73 -3.10 13.14
C GLU A 89 2.21 -3.09 13.32
N GLU A 90 1.72 -4.02 14.15
CA GLU A 90 0.34 -3.99 14.59
C GLU A 90 0.08 -2.74 15.45
N ASN A 91 -1.10 -2.14 15.30
CA ASN A 91 -1.53 -0.95 16.06
C ASN A 91 -0.67 0.31 15.90
N ALA A 92 0.33 0.32 15.02
CA ALA A 92 1.12 1.51 14.74
C ALA A 92 0.25 2.69 14.28
N GLY A 93 0.73 3.89 14.60
CA GLY A 93 0.13 5.13 14.15
C GLY A 93 0.17 5.27 12.63
N ARG A 94 -0.61 6.21 12.09
CA ARG A 94 -0.56 6.52 10.67
C ARG A 94 0.74 7.26 10.33
N PRO A 95 1.46 6.91 9.25
CA PRO A 95 2.61 7.69 8.81
C PRO A 95 2.21 9.13 8.44
N SER A 96 3.04 10.12 8.75
CA SER A 96 2.80 11.53 8.40
C SER A 96 3.49 11.96 7.11
N THR A 97 4.46 11.17 6.61
CA THR A 97 5.25 11.47 5.41
C THR A 97 5.52 10.22 4.58
N PHE A 98 5.67 10.36 3.27
CA PHE A 98 6.10 9.28 2.37
C PHE A 98 7.61 9.05 2.45
N ALA A 99 8.08 8.60 3.61
CA ALA A 99 9.48 8.27 3.85
C ALA A 99 9.57 7.18 4.91
N THR A 100 10.63 6.39 4.84
CA THR A 100 10.97 5.43 5.89
C THR A 100 12.20 5.94 6.64
N GLY A 101 12.19 5.84 7.97
CA GLY A 101 13.33 6.19 8.82
C GLY A 101 14.15 4.96 9.19
N ARG A 102 15.44 5.13 9.51
CA ARG A 102 16.25 4.02 10.05
C ARG A 102 15.63 3.48 11.34
N GLY A 103 15.51 2.17 11.44
CA GLY A 103 14.92 1.50 12.60
C GLY A 103 13.39 1.57 12.66
N SER A 104 12.73 2.22 11.70
CA SER A 104 11.27 2.18 11.59
C SER A 104 10.82 0.95 10.81
N LEU A 105 9.70 0.35 11.22
CA LEU A 105 9.00 -0.67 10.43
C LEU A 105 8.01 -0.04 9.43
N ALA A 106 8.29 1.21 9.01
CA ALA A 106 7.56 1.85 7.93
C ALA A 106 7.97 1.20 6.59
N VAL A 107 6.96 0.92 5.78
CA VAL A 107 7.08 0.42 4.41
C VAL A 107 6.52 1.49 3.50
N LEU A 108 7.31 1.92 2.51
CA LEU A 108 6.86 2.80 1.42
C LEU A 108 6.97 2.03 0.12
N VAL A 109 5.84 1.79 -0.55
CA VAL A 109 5.83 1.16 -1.88
C VAL A 109 5.39 2.17 -2.92
N ARG A 110 6.08 2.16 -4.05
CA ARG A 110 5.77 2.97 -5.23
C ARG A 110 5.23 2.04 -6.31
N TYR A 111 4.09 2.38 -6.88
CA TYR A 111 3.43 1.61 -7.92
C TYR A 111 3.25 2.42 -9.18
N ARG A 112 3.17 1.71 -10.30
CA ARG A 112 2.71 2.21 -11.58
C ARG A 112 1.40 1.52 -11.96
N ARG A 113 0.45 2.28 -12.47
CA ARG A 113 -0.79 1.73 -13.01
C ARG A 113 -0.46 0.95 -14.27
N VAL A 114 -0.97 -0.28 -14.36
CA VAL A 114 -0.98 -1.06 -15.59
C VAL A 114 -1.99 -0.41 -16.52
N THR A 115 -1.51 0.07 -17.67
CA THR A 115 -2.35 0.50 -18.78
C THR A 115 -2.46 -0.69 -19.73
N GLU A 116 -3.68 -1.18 -19.93
CA GLU A 116 -3.99 -2.05 -21.07
C GLU A 116 -3.87 -1.29 -22.40
#